data_AF-A0A8T4KVI2-F1
#
_entry.id   AF-A0A8T4KVI2-F1
#
_cell.length_a   1.000
_cell.length_b   1.000
_cell.length_c   1.000
_cell.angle_alpha   90.00
_cell.angle_beta   90.00
_cell.angle_gamma   90.00
#
_symmetry.space_group_name_H-M   'P 1'
#
loop_
_entity.id
_entity.type
_entity.pdbx_description
1 polymer ?
#
loop_
_entity_poly.entity_id
_entity_poly.type
_entity_poly.pdbx_seq_one_letter_code
_entity_poly.pdbx_strand_id
1 'polypeptide(L)' 'MVMCPKCMKEISVMINFKSGEKRFIFDGYEYHEEDFVTNGKTDDFECPECQETLFTCEKDAKNFLGNKNKNRG' A
#
# COMPACT_ATOMS: atom_id res chain seq x y z
N MET A 1 -12.68 9.99 3.36
CA MET A 1 -13.67 8.93 3.42
C MET A 1 -14.32 8.89 2.06
N VAL A 2 -14.20 7.75 1.42
CA VAL A 2 -14.63 7.46 0.04
C VAL A 2 -15.22 6.06 0.04
N MET A 3 -16.13 5.79 -0.88
CA MET A 3 -16.79 4.49 -0.98
C MET A 3 -15.89 3.52 -1.73
N CYS A 4 -15.60 2.36 -1.15
CA CYS A 4 -14.95 1.27 -1.86
C CYS A 4 -15.84 0.80 -3.02
N PRO A 5 -15.35 0.76 -4.28
CA PRO A 5 -16.17 0.36 -5.42
C PRO A 5 -16.51 -1.14 -5.46
N LYS A 6 -15.87 -1.94 -4.61
CA LYS A 6 -16.04 -3.41 -4.57
C LYS A 6 -17.04 -3.84 -3.50
N CYS A 7 -16.91 -3.33 -2.28
CA CYS A 7 -17.73 -3.73 -1.14
C CYS A 7 -18.68 -2.64 -0.66
N MET A 8 -18.65 -1.45 -1.27
CA MET A 8 -19.52 -0.30 -0.97
C MET A 8 -19.42 0.24 0.47
N LYS A 9 -18.42 -0.20 1.25
CA LYS A 9 -18.12 0.36 2.57
C LYS A 9 -17.32 1.65 2.45
N GLU A 10 -17.54 2.55 3.41
CA GLU A 10 -16.80 3.80 3.53
C GLU A 10 -15.39 3.55 4.10
N ILE A 11 -14.36 4.02 3.41
CA ILE A 11 -12.96 3.86 3.81
C ILE A 11 -12.22 5.20 3.84
N SER A 12 -11.34 5.37 4.82
CA SER A 12 -10.47 6.54 4.98
C SER A 12 -9.00 6.24 4.71
N VAL A 13 -8.64 4.96 4.64
CA VAL A 13 -7.28 4.42 4.46
C VAL A 13 -7.30 3.24 3.49
N MET A 14 -6.13 2.87 2.98
CA MET A 14 -5.88 1.67 2.19
C MET A 14 -4.70 0.91 2.79
N ILE A 15 -4.68 -0.41 2.64
CA ILE A 15 -3.54 -1.24 3.00
C ILE A 15 -2.61 -1.28 1.78
N ASN A 16 -1.31 -1.02 1.98
CA ASN A 16 -0.33 -1.10 0.91
C ASN A 16 0.55 -2.34 1.11
N PHE A 17 0.58 -3.21 0.12
CA PHE A 17 1.48 -4.36 0.05
C PHE A 17 2.63 -4.03 -0.90
N LYS A 18 3.85 -4.08 -0.36
CA LYS A 18 5.09 -3.90 -1.14
C LYS A 18 5.80 -5.23 -1.29
N SER A 19 6.19 -5.54 -2.52
CA SER A 19 7.09 -6.66 -2.78
C SER A 19 8.54 -6.21 -2.64
N GLY A 20 9.35 -7.04 -2.01
CA GLY A 20 10.76 -6.74 -1.77
C GLY A 20 11.50 -7.91 -1.15
N GLU A 21 12.79 -7.69 -0.93
CA GLU A 21 13.68 -8.66 -0.33
C GLU A 21 14.05 -8.15 1.06
N LYS A 22 13.90 -9.04 2.05
CA LYS A 22 14.43 -8.80 3.37
C LYS A 22 15.87 -9.28 3.38
N ARG A 23 16.81 -8.36 3.61
CA ARG A 23 18.23 -8.70 3.64
C ARG A 23 18.62 -9.12 5.04
N PHE A 24 19.49 -10.12 5.11
CA PHE A 24 20.09 -10.56 6.36
C PHE A 24 21.60 -10.66 6.14
N ILE A 25 22.36 -10.07 7.05
CA ILE A 25 23.82 -10.21 7.08
C ILE A 25 24.15 -11.35 8.04
N PHE A 26 24.91 -12.33 7.55
CA PHE A 26 25.45 -13.41 8.38
C PHE A 26 26.92 -13.13 8.68
N ASP A 27 27.26 -13.02 9.96
CA ASP A 27 28.63 -12.72 10.41
C ASP A 27 29.47 -13.98 10.72
N GLY A 28 28.89 -15.17 10.56
CA GLY A 28 29.51 -16.45 10.91
C GLY A 28 28.92 -17.10 12.18
N TYR A 29 28.15 -16.35 12.98
CA TYR A 29 27.53 -16.83 14.21
C TYR A 29 26.02 -16.57 14.22
N GLU A 30 25.59 -15.38 13.80
CA GLU A 30 24.19 -14.97 13.82
C GLU A 30 23.77 -14.22 12.56
N TYR A 31 22.45 -14.14 12.37
CA TYR A 31 21.84 -13.36 11.30
C TYR A 31 21.37 -12.01 11.86
N HIS A 32 21.85 -10.94 11.27
CA HIS A 32 21.41 -9.57 11.53
C HIS A 32 20.42 -9.15 10.45
N GLU A 33 19.24 -8.74 10.86
CA GLU A 33 18.22 -8.23 9.94
C GLU A 33 18.61 -6.83 9.44
N GLU A 34 18.65 -6.66 8.12
CA GLU A 34 18.75 -5.35 7.49
C GLU A 34 17.39 -4.85 7.00
N ASP A 35 17.38 -3.58 6.60
CA ASP A 35 16.21 -2.91 6.05
C ASP A 35 15.61 -3.68 4.86
N PHE A 36 14.28 -3.66 4.81
CA PHE A 36 13.53 -4.20 3.70
C PHE A 36 13.82 -3.42 2.41
N VAL A 37 14.35 -4.10 1.41
CA VAL A 37 14.66 -3.49 0.11
C VAL A 37 13.52 -3.79 -0.86
N THR A 38 12.79 -2.76 -1.26
CA THR A 38 11.72 -2.92 -2.26
C THR A 38 12.33 -3.29 -3.61
N ASN A 39 11.74 -4.28 -4.29
CA ASN A 39 12.22 -4.70 -5.61
C ASN A 39 11.63 -3.84 -6.76
N GLY A 40 10.84 -2.82 -6.41
CA GLY A 40 10.20 -1.89 -7.34
C GLY A 40 9.11 -2.48 -8.23
N LYS A 41 8.69 -3.73 -8.00
CA LYS A 41 7.83 -4.46 -8.95
C LYS A 41 6.34 -4.22 -8.74
N THR A 42 5.84 -4.15 -7.50
CA THR A 42 4.42 -3.94 -7.22
C THR A 42 4.19 -3.24 -5.89
N ASP A 43 3.35 -2.21 -5.92
CA ASP A 43 2.73 -1.57 -4.76
C ASP A 43 1.21 -1.76 -4.90
N ASP A 44 0.66 -2.78 -4.25
CA ASP A 44 -0.78 -3.06 -4.30
C ASP A 44 -1.49 -2.31 -3.18
N PHE A 45 -2.57 -1.59 -3.51
CA PHE A 45 -3.36 -0.81 -2.56
C PHE A 45 -4.74 -1.44 -2.43
N GLU A 46 -4.99 -2.05 -1.28
CA GLU A 46 -6.19 -2.83 -0.99
C GLU A 46 -7.19 -2.10 -0.10
N CYS A 47 -8.46 -2.47 -0.26
CA CYS A 47 -9.52 -2.07 0.65
C CYS A 47 -9.35 -2.77 2.02
N PRO A 48 -9.32 -2.04 3.15
CA PRO A 48 -9.18 -2.66 4.48
C PRO A 48 -10.37 -3.54 4.87
N GLU A 49 -11.52 -3.36 4.21
CA GLU A 49 -12.77 -4.05 4.57
C GLU A 49 -13.02 -5.33 3.79
N CYS A 50 -12.53 -5.40 2.54
CA CYS A 50 -12.77 -6.55 1.67
C CYS A 50 -11.51 -7.13 1.04
N GLN A 51 -10.33 -6.56 1.30
CA GLN A 51 -9.02 -7.03 0.83
C GLN A 51 -8.88 -7.09 -0.70
N GLU A 52 -9.80 -6.47 -1.43
CA GLU A 52 -9.70 -6.35 -2.88
C GLU A 52 -8.69 -5.26 -3.24
N THR A 53 -7.79 -5.56 -4.19
CA THR A 53 -6.87 -4.59 -4.78
C THR A 53 -7.67 -3.53 -5.55
N LEU A 54 -7.54 -2.27 -5.13
CA LEU A 54 -8.19 -1.12 -5.75
C LEU A 54 -7.26 -0.43 -6.75
N PHE A 55 -5.98 -0.34 -6.44
CA PHE A 55 -4.97 0.32 -7.27
C PHE A 55 -3.62 -0.39 -7.14
N THR A 56 -2.78 -0.29 -8.17
CA THR A 56 -1.38 -0.79 -8.17
C THR A 56 -0.37 0.35 -8.34
N CYS A 57 -0.84 1.59 -8.15
CA CYS A 57 -0.09 2.82 -8.35
C CYS A 57 -0.41 3.79 -7.21
N GLU A 58 0.63 4.26 -6.52
CA GLU A 58 0.49 5.17 -5.37
C GLU A 58 -0.22 6.48 -5.74
N LYS A 59 0.04 7.00 -6.94
CA LYS A 59 -0.60 8.22 -7.42
C LYS A 59 -2.12 8.08 -7.50
N ASP A 60 -2.61 6.95 -7.98
CA ASP A 60 -4.05 6.71 -8.15
C ASP A 60 -4.73 6.43 -6.82
N ALA A 61 -4.07 5.65 -5.94
CA ALA A 61 -4.51 5.46 -4.55
C ALA A 61 -4.62 6.79 -3.79
N LYS A 62 -3.61 7.66 -3.92
CA LYS A 62 -3.61 9.01 -3.35
C LYS A 62 -4.72 9.89 -3.93
N ASN A 63 -4.93 9.86 -5.25
CA ASN A 63 -6.01 10.62 -5.88
C ASN A 63 -7.38 10.16 -5.41
N PHE A 64 -7.58 8.85 -5.26
CA PHE A 64 -8.83 8.26 -4.80
C PHE A 64 -9.16 8.69 -3.36
N LEU A 65 -8.23 8.54 -2.42
CA LEU A 65 -8.44 8.97 -1.02
C LEU A 65 -8.43 10.51 -0.87
N GLY A 66 -7.58 11.18 -1.66
CA GLY A 66 -7.24 12.60 -1.58
C GLY A 66 -8.11 13.54 -2.42
N ASN A 67 -9.09 13.04 -3.18
CA ASN A 67 -10.07 13.86 -3.91
C ASN A 67 -10.95 14.77 -3.00
N LYS A 68 -10.64 14.87 -1.70
CA LYS A 68 -11.14 15.87 -0.77
C LYS A 68 -10.65 17.30 -1.01
N ASN A 69 -9.62 17.52 -1.84
CA ASN A 69 -9.01 18.86 -1.97
C ASN A 69 -9.32 19.63 -3.28
N LYS A 70 -10.15 19.13 -4.19
CA LYS A 70 -10.44 19.83 -5.47
C LYS A 70 -11.85 20.42 -5.65
N ASN A 71 -12.75 20.28 -4.67
CA ASN A 71 -14.10 20.90 -4.70
C ASN A 71 -14.28 22.01 -3.64
N ARG A 72 -13.24 22.81 -3.38
CA ARG A 72 -13.35 24.11 -2.67
C ARG A 72 -12.80 25.23 -3.55
N GLY A 73 -13.37 25.36 -4.75
CA GLY A 73 -13.15 26.46 -5.68
C GLY A 73 -14.47 26.77 -6.37
#